data_AF-A0A7J8BRH5-F1
#
_entry.id   AF-A0A7J8BRH5-F1
#
_cell.length_a   1.000
_cell.length_b   1.000
_cell.length_c   1.000
_cell.angle_alpha   90.00
_cell.angle_beta   90.00
_cell.angle_gamma   90.00
#
_symmetry.space_group_name_H-M   'P 1'
#
loop_
_entity.id
_entity.type
_entity.pdbx_description
1 polymer ?
#
loop_
_entity_poly.entity_id
_entity_poly.type
_entity_poly.pdbx_seq_one_letter_code
_entity_poly.pdbx_strand_id
1 'polypeptide(L)'
;MEFVKCLGHPEEFYNLLRFQMGGRYKVIPKMDQDSLSSSLKTCYKYLRQTSRSFASVIQALDEEMRHAVCLYYLILRALDTLEDDMTINTEEKVLMLQNFHSYLYEPDWRFMESKEKDRQVLEDFPTVVELQISSAYGCAYN
;
A
#
# COMPACT_ATOMS: atom_id res chain seq x y z
N MET A 1 -6.42 -11.39 23.79
CA MET A 1 -5.63 -11.74 25.00
C MET A 1 -4.53 -10.70 25.27
N GLU A 2 -4.85 -9.40 25.21
CA GLU A 2 -3.88 -8.30 25.48
C GLU A 2 -4.34 -7.48 26.70
N PHE A 3 -5.66 -7.20 26.79
CA PHE A 3 -6.25 -6.39 27.86
C PHE A 3 -6.05 -6.92 29.29
N VAL A 4 -5.93 -8.23 29.49
CA VAL A 4 -5.83 -8.84 30.83
C VAL A 4 -4.43 -8.66 31.43
N LYS A 5 -3.39 -8.48 30.60
CA LYS A 5 -2.02 -8.21 31.06
C LYS A 5 -1.82 -6.74 31.46
N CYS A 6 -2.55 -5.81 30.81
CA CYS A 6 -2.47 -4.38 31.12
C CYS A 6 -3.15 -3.96 32.44
N LEU A 7 -3.86 -4.86 33.13
CA LEU A 7 -4.46 -4.57 34.44
C LEU A 7 -3.41 -4.28 35.53
N GLY A 8 -2.16 -4.72 35.36
CA GLY A 8 -1.05 -4.41 36.26
C GLY A 8 -0.42 -3.03 36.04
N HIS A 9 -0.73 -2.36 34.93
CA HIS A 9 -0.17 -1.07 34.54
C HIS A 9 -1.31 -0.11 34.13
N PRO A 10 -2.02 0.50 35.10
CA PRO A 10 -3.20 1.33 34.83
C PRO A 10 -2.90 2.54 33.93
N GLU A 11 -1.65 3.01 33.96
CA GLU A 11 -1.06 3.98 33.02
C GLU A 11 -1.14 3.53 31.56
N GLU A 12 -0.62 2.34 31.25
CA GLU A 12 -0.60 1.78 29.90
C GLU A 12 -2.00 1.52 29.39
N PHE A 13 -2.87 0.99 30.26
CA PHE A 13 -4.28 0.78 29.96
C PHE A 13 -5.01 2.10 29.68
N TYR A 14 -4.76 3.14 30.48
CA TYR A 14 -5.30 4.48 30.24
C TYR A 14 -4.79 5.07 28.92
N ASN A 15 -3.50 4.92 28.62
CA ASN A 15 -2.91 5.38 27.36
C ASN A 15 -3.47 4.64 26.14
N LEU A 16 -3.68 3.32 26.24
CA LEU A 16 -4.34 2.50 25.22
C LEU A 16 -5.80 2.93 25.00
N LEU A 17 -6.56 3.11 26.10
CA LEU A 17 -7.94 3.60 26.03
C LEU A 17 -8.01 5.01 25.45
N ARG A 18 -7.10 5.91 25.85
CA ARG A 18 -6.99 7.27 25.31
C ARG A 18 -6.64 7.25 23.83
N PHE A 19 -5.74 6.37 23.41
CA PHE A 19 -5.39 6.19 22.00
C PHE A 19 -6.57 5.65 21.18
N GLN A 20 -7.29 4.66 21.73
CA GLN A 20 -8.45 4.03 21.10
C GLN A 20 -9.67 4.97 21.02
N MET A 21 -9.92 5.79 22.04
CA MET A 21 -11.10 6.68 22.12
C MET A 21 -10.90 8.05 21.46
N GLY A 22 -9.67 8.49 21.18
CA GLY A 22 -9.46 9.81 20.57
C GLY A 22 -8.04 10.16 20.12
N GLY A 23 -7.01 9.41 20.55
CA GLY A 23 -5.63 9.66 20.14
C GLY A 23 -5.35 9.36 18.66
N ARG A 24 -6.03 8.36 18.07
CA ARG A 24 -5.91 8.04 16.63
C ARG A 24 -6.19 9.22 15.71
N TYR A 25 -7.21 10.02 16.03
CA TYR A 25 -7.63 11.17 15.22
C TYR A 25 -6.73 12.40 15.38
N LYS A 26 -5.92 12.47 16.44
CA LYS A 26 -4.95 13.56 16.64
C LYS A 26 -3.64 13.36 15.88
N VAL A 27 -3.32 12.11 15.50
CA VAL A 27 -2.04 11.74 14.87
C VAL A 27 -2.19 11.48 13.37
N ILE A 28 -3.37 11.05 12.90
CA ILE A 28 -3.63 10.79 11.48
C ILE A 28 -4.38 11.99 10.91
N PRO A 29 -3.79 12.79 9.99
CA PRO A 29 -4.50 13.86 9.31
C PRO A 29 -5.72 13.29 8.60
N LYS A 30 -6.89 13.93 8.76
CA LYS A 30 -8.11 13.53 8.06
C LYS A 30 -7.86 13.62 6.56
N MET A 31 -7.89 12.48 5.89
CA MET A 31 -7.87 12.43 4.44
C MET A 31 -9.29 12.66 3.95
N ASP A 32 -9.49 13.71 3.15
CA ASP A 32 -10.76 13.89 2.45
C ASP A 32 -10.89 12.80 1.40
N GLN A 33 -11.74 11.81 1.65
CA GLN A 33 -11.95 10.72 0.72
C GLN A 33 -12.68 11.22 -0.53
N ASP A 34 -13.48 12.28 -0.45
CA ASP A 34 -14.33 12.67 -1.58
C ASP A 34 -13.54 13.40 -2.67
N SER A 35 -12.40 14.01 -2.32
CA SER A 35 -11.49 14.67 -3.28
C SER A 35 -10.54 13.72 -4.02
N LEU A 36 -10.38 12.47 -3.56
CA LEU A 36 -9.44 11.52 -4.17
C LEU A 36 -9.99 10.91 -5.46
N SER A 37 -9.09 10.67 -6.42
CA SER A 37 -9.41 9.89 -7.63
C SER A 37 -9.83 8.46 -7.27
N SER A 38 -10.64 7.84 -8.13
CA SER A 38 -11.10 6.45 -7.95
C SER A 38 -9.92 5.49 -7.81
N SER A 39 -8.91 5.62 -8.67
CA SER A 39 -7.70 4.79 -8.66
C SER A 39 -6.93 4.92 -7.33
N LEU A 40 -6.85 6.12 -6.77
CA LEU A 40 -6.12 6.37 -5.52
C LEU A 40 -6.85 5.79 -4.30
N LYS A 41 -8.19 5.83 -4.31
CA LYS A 41 -9.02 5.12 -3.31
C LYS A 41 -8.75 3.63 -3.33
N THR A 42 -8.67 3.05 -4.53
CA THR A 42 -8.34 1.63 -4.74
C THR A 42 -6.94 1.31 -4.22
N CYS A 43 -5.95 2.15 -4.48
CA CYS A 43 -4.60 1.99 -3.93
C CYS A 43 -4.59 1.97 -2.39
N TYR A 44 -5.29 2.91 -1.74
CA TYR A 44 -5.42 2.90 -0.27
C TYR A 44 -6.20 1.70 0.28
N LYS A 45 -7.09 1.10 -0.52
CA LYS A 45 -7.75 -0.16 -0.17
C LYS A 45 -6.75 -1.31 -0.22
N TYR A 46 -5.95 -1.43 -1.29
CA TYR A 46 -4.90 -2.44 -1.40
C TYR A 46 -3.86 -2.28 -0.30
N LEU A 47 -3.41 -1.06 0.00
CA LEU A 47 -2.47 -0.80 1.09
C LEU A 47 -2.97 -1.35 2.43
N ARG A 48 -4.27 -1.14 2.74
CA ARG A 48 -4.87 -1.65 3.98
C ARG A 48 -5.00 -3.18 4.00
N GLN A 49 -5.21 -3.80 2.84
CA GLN A 49 -5.33 -5.25 2.71
C GLN A 49 -3.98 -5.96 2.85
N THR A 50 -2.93 -5.41 2.23
CA THR A 50 -1.58 -5.99 2.21
C THR A 50 -0.74 -5.55 3.42
N SER A 51 -1.08 -4.44 4.07
CA SER A 51 -0.23 -3.80 5.07
C SER A 51 -1.00 -3.28 6.29
N ARG A 52 -1.44 -4.18 7.17
CA ARG A 52 -2.32 -3.83 8.31
C ARG A 52 -1.78 -2.67 9.17
N SER A 53 -0.63 -2.85 9.81
CA SER A 53 -0.04 -1.87 10.71
C SER A 53 0.61 -0.72 9.96
N PHE A 54 1.34 -1.03 8.89
CA PHE A 54 2.11 -0.05 8.15
C PHE A 54 1.24 0.89 7.29
N ALA A 55 0.03 0.47 6.87
CA ALA A 55 -0.95 1.38 6.27
C ALA A 55 -1.31 2.55 7.19
N SER A 56 -1.32 2.34 8.51
CA SER A 56 -1.61 3.41 9.48
C SER A 56 -0.43 4.38 9.62
N VAL A 57 0.79 3.88 9.48
CA VAL A 57 2.02 4.70 9.49
C VAL A 57 2.07 5.57 8.23
N ILE A 58 1.80 4.98 7.06
CA ILE A 58 1.75 5.73 5.80
C ILE A 58 0.66 6.80 5.88
N GLN A 59 -0.54 6.47 6.35
CA GLN A 59 -1.63 7.44 6.52
C GLN A 59 -1.34 8.55 7.54
N ALA A 60 -0.31 8.43 8.39
CA ALA A 60 0.11 9.49 9.29
C ALA A 60 1.08 10.49 8.63
N LEU A 61 1.62 10.19 7.45
CA LEU A 61 2.50 11.10 6.70
C LEU A 61 1.72 12.29 6.14
N ASP A 62 2.45 13.38 5.84
CA ASP A 62 1.93 14.54 5.12
C ASP A 62 1.41 14.13 3.73
N GLU A 63 0.46 14.90 3.19
CA GLU A 63 -0.35 14.55 2.03
C GLU A 63 0.48 14.13 0.80
N GLU A 64 1.45 14.96 0.40
CA GLU A 64 2.29 14.69 -0.78
C GLU A 64 3.15 13.43 -0.60
N MET A 65 3.82 13.29 0.54
CA MET A 65 4.65 12.12 0.84
C MET A 65 3.81 10.84 0.97
N ARG A 66 2.61 10.93 1.53
CA ARG A 66 1.73 9.78 1.76
C ARG A 66 1.37 9.08 0.46
N HIS A 67 1.02 9.84 -0.58
CA HIS A 67 0.66 9.27 -1.87
C HIS A 67 1.85 8.57 -2.54
N ALA A 68 3.01 9.23 -2.57
CA ALA A 68 4.24 8.66 -3.12
C ALA A 68 4.64 7.37 -2.39
N VAL A 69 4.62 7.35 -1.06
CA VAL A 69 4.96 6.16 -0.27
C VAL A 69 3.92 5.05 -0.42
N CYS A 70 2.63 5.38 -0.55
CA CYS A 70 1.58 4.41 -0.82
C CYS A 70 1.81 3.67 -2.14
N LEU A 71 2.07 4.41 -3.23
CA LEU A 71 2.35 3.84 -4.55
C LEU A 71 3.64 3.00 -4.53
N TYR A 72 4.72 3.55 -3.97
CA TYR A 72 6.00 2.84 -3.86
C TYR A 72 5.86 1.51 -3.10
N TYR A 73 5.10 1.51 -2.01
CA TYR A 73 4.83 0.28 -1.26
C TYR A 73 4.07 -0.75 -2.10
N LEU A 74 3.05 -0.34 -2.87
CA LEU A 74 2.28 -1.27 -3.70
C LEU A 74 3.09 -1.84 -4.86
N ILE A 75 3.96 -1.02 -5.46
CA ILE A 75 4.89 -1.47 -6.50
C ILE A 75 5.84 -2.54 -5.95
N LEU A 76 6.45 -2.30 -4.78
CA LEU A 76 7.30 -3.28 -4.13
C LEU A 76 6.52 -4.52 -3.69
N ARG A 77 5.28 -4.36 -3.22
CA ARG A 77 4.42 -5.50 -2.86
C ARG A 77 4.11 -6.38 -4.06
N ALA A 78 3.90 -5.79 -5.24
CA ALA A 78 3.72 -6.53 -6.48
C ALA A 78 4.99 -7.30 -6.86
N LEU A 79 6.16 -6.67 -6.74
CA LEU A 79 7.45 -7.32 -6.96
C LEU A 79 7.67 -8.51 -6.02
N ASP A 80 7.48 -8.30 -4.71
CA ASP A 80 7.57 -9.36 -3.69
C ASP A 80 6.62 -10.51 -4.02
N THR A 81 5.40 -10.20 -4.48
CA THR A 81 4.40 -11.23 -4.85
C THR A 81 4.87 -12.09 -6.03
N LEU A 82 5.56 -11.52 -7.02
CA LEU A 82 6.16 -12.27 -8.12
C LEU A 82 7.36 -13.11 -7.66
N GLU A 83 8.19 -12.55 -6.77
CA GLU A 83 9.34 -13.24 -6.21
C GLU A 83 8.92 -14.46 -5.37
N ASP A 84 7.94 -14.27 -4.48
CA ASP A 84 7.44 -15.26 -3.54
C ASP A 84 6.64 -16.39 -4.20
N ASP A 85 6.04 -16.15 -5.38
CA ASP A 85 5.18 -17.15 -6.03
C ASP A 85 5.99 -18.32 -6.60
N MET A 86 6.03 -19.43 -5.86
CA MET A 86 6.76 -20.64 -6.24
C MET A 86 6.10 -21.44 -7.39
N THR A 87 4.95 -20.99 -7.90
CA THR A 87 4.23 -21.68 -8.99
C THR A 87 4.62 -21.19 -10.37
N ILE A 88 5.28 -20.02 -10.46
CA ILE A 88 5.82 -19.45 -11.69
C ILE A 88 7.11 -20.17 -12.07
N ASN A 89 7.29 -20.50 -13.35
CA ASN A 89 8.54 -21.08 -13.83
C ASN A 89 9.73 -20.16 -13.53
N THR A 90 10.87 -20.73 -13.13
CA THR A 90 12.04 -19.95 -12.72
C THR A 90 12.58 -19.07 -13.85
N GLU A 91 12.61 -19.57 -15.08
CA GLU A 91 13.08 -18.79 -16.24
C GLU A 91 12.18 -17.58 -16.54
N GLU A 92 10.86 -17.77 -16.49
CA GLU A 92 9.87 -16.70 -16.68
C GLU A 92 9.93 -15.68 -15.54
N LYS A 93 10.04 -16.17 -14.29
CA LYS A 93 10.18 -15.32 -13.11
C LYS A 93 11.40 -14.42 -13.21
N VAL A 94 12.57 -14.96 -13.57
CA VAL A 94 13.80 -14.17 -13.72
C VAL A 94 13.62 -13.06 -14.75
N LEU A 95 13.00 -13.35 -15.89
CA LEU A 95 12.72 -12.34 -16.92
C LEU A 95 11.73 -11.28 -16.42
N MET A 96 10.67 -11.67 -15.72
CA MET A 96 9.70 -10.72 -15.15
C MET A 96 10.36 -9.82 -14.11
N LEU A 97 11.16 -10.36 -13.19
CA LEU A 97 11.83 -9.59 -12.15
C LEU A 97 12.86 -8.60 -12.75
N GLN A 98 13.60 -9.00 -13.78
CA GLN A 98 14.54 -8.11 -14.48
C GLN A 98 13.83 -6.97 -15.20
N ASN A 99 12.68 -7.26 -15.83
CA ASN A 99 11.92 -6.28 -16.61
C ASN A 99 10.85 -5.54 -15.80
N PHE A 100 10.70 -5.82 -14.50
CA PHE A 100 9.62 -5.26 -13.68
C PHE A 100 9.57 -3.74 -13.69
N HIS A 101 10.74 -3.09 -13.68
CA HIS A 101 10.86 -1.64 -13.77
C HIS A 101 10.30 -1.06 -15.09
N SER A 102 10.38 -1.81 -16.19
CA SER A 102 9.82 -1.41 -17.49
C SER A 102 8.30 -1.44 -17.48
N TYR A 103 7.69 -2.40 -16.75
CA TYR A 103 6.24 -2.52 -16.63
C TYR A 103 5.59 -1.32 -15.92
N LEU A 104 6.37 -0.53 -15.16
CA LEU A 104 5.90 0.74 -14.60
C LEU A 104 5.55 1.79 -15.66
N TYR A 105 5.99 1.59 -16.90
CA TYR A 105 5.70 2.46 -18.03
C TYR A 105 4.71 1.82 -19.03
N GLU A 106 4.25 0.61 -18.75
CA GLU A 106 3.29 -0.13 -19.57
C GLU A 106 1.90 -0.07 -18.90
N PRO A 107 1.00 0.83 -19.33
CA PRO A 107 -0.25 1.09 -18.61
C PRO A 107 -1.21 -0.10 -18.55
N ASP A 108 -1.11 -1.03 -19.52
CA ASP A 108 -1.99 -2.20 -19.61
C ASP A 108 -1.38 -3.47 -19.00
N TRP A 109 -0.14 -3.39 -18.48
CA TRP A 109 0.53 -4.57 -17.94
C TRP A 109 -0.14 -5.06 -16.66
N ARG A 110 -0.41 -6.36 -16.61
CA ARG A 110 -0.97 -7.07 -15.45
C ARG A 110 -0.59 -8.54 -15.49
N PHE A 111 -0.58 -9.18 -14.32
CA PHE A 111 -0.27 -10.60 -14.20
C PHE A 111 -1.39 -11.35 -13.48
N MET A 112 -2.03 -12.30 -14.19
CA MET A 112 -3.26 -12.99 -13.74
C MET A 112 -3.01 -14.42 -13.22
N GLU A 113 -1.78 -14.91 -13.32
CA GLU A 113 -1.45 -16.32 -13.09
C GLU A 113 -0.97 -16.59 -11.66
N SER A 114 -0.75 -15.53 -10.87
CA SER A 114 -0.26 -15.67 -9.50
C SER A 114 -1.29 -16.36 -8.59
N LYS A 115 -0.80 -17.23 -7.70
CA LYS A 115 -1.62 -17.90 -6.68
C LYS A 115 -1.44 -17.31 -5.28
N GLU A 116 -0.60 -16.30 -5.16
CA GLU A 116 -0.31 -15.65 -3.89
C GLU A 116 -1.52 -14.93 -3.30
N LYS A 117 -1.44 -14.68 -2.00
CA LYS A 117 -2.51 -14.01 -1.25
C LYS A 117 -2.75 -12.59 -1.75
N ASP A 118 -1.68 -11.87 -2.06
CA ASP A 118 -1.73 -10.46 -2.43
C ASP A 118 -1.80 -10.26 -3.96
N ARG A 119 -2.06 -11.31 -4.76
CA ARG A 119 -2.12 -11.29 -6.24
C ARG A 119 -2.99 -10.18 -6.85
N GLN A 120 -3.97 -9.67 -6.11
CA GLN A 120 -4.81 -8.55 -6.54
C GLN A 120 -3.99 -7.33 -6.97
N VAL A 121 -2.81 -7.09 -6.36
CA VAL A 121 -1.93 -5.97 -6.75
C VAL A 121 -1.26 -6.19 -8.11
N LEU A 122 -1.15 -7.44 -8.56
CA LEU A 122 -0.62 -7.82 -9.87
C LEU A 122 -1.73 -7.86 -10.93
N GLU A 123 -2.92 -8.33 -10.56
CA GLU A 123 -4.09 -8.37 -11.45
C GLU A 123 -4.59 -6.96 -11.84
N ASP A 124 -4.53 -6.03 -10.87
CA ASP A 124 -4.94 -4.63 -11.02
C ASP A 124 -3.74 -3.65 -10.96
N PHE A 125 -2.58 -4.12 -11.43
CA PHE A 125 -1.38 -3.29 -11.56
C PHE A 125 -1.56 -2.01 -12.41
N PRO A 126 -2.38 -2.00 -13.50
CA PRO A 126 -2.69 -0.79 -14.26
C PRO A 126 -3.15 0.40 -13.41
N THR A 127 -3.97 0.13 -12.39
CA THR A 127 -4.49 1.16 -11.47
C THR A 127 -3.37 1.81 -10.65
N VAL A 128 -2.32 1.06 -10.30
CA VAL A 128 -1.16 1.57 -9.56
C VAL A 128 -0.28 2.42 -10.48
N VAL A 129 -0.08 1.97 -11.72
CA VAL A 129 0.76 2.64 -12.74
C VAL A 129 0.13 3.94 -13.23
N GLU A 130 -1.19 3.99 -13.46
CA GLU A 130 -1.91 5.19 -13.90
C GLU A 130 -1.62 6.42 -13.01
N LEU A 131 -1.60 6.19 -11.69
CA LEU A 131 -1.32 7.23 -10.71
C LEU A 131 0.15 7.62 -10.65
N GLN A 132 1.06 6.65 -10.81
CA GLN A 132 2.49 6.91 -10.88
C GLN A 132 2.82 7.83 -12.06
N ILE A 133 2.23 7.53 -13.23
CA ILE A 133 2.37 8.33 -14.44
C ILE A 133 1.77 9.72 -14.23
N SER A 134 0.57 9.82 -13.67
CA SER A 134 -0.09 11.11 -13.38
C SER A 134 0.72 11.97 -12.40
N SER A 135 1.34 11.35 -11.39
CA SER A 135 2.21 12.03 -10.42
C SER A 135 3.52 12.48 -11.05
N ALA A 136 4.12 11.68 -11.94
CA ALA A 136 5.33 12.05 -12.68
C ALA A 136 5.08 13.23 -13.63
N TYR A 137 3.94 13.24 -14.34
CA TYR A 137 3.57 14.37 -15.20
C TYR A 137 3.17 15.61 -14.40
N GLY A 138 2.52 15.46 -13.23
CA GLY A 138 2.23 16.59 -12.33
C GLY A 138 3.49 17.28 -11.77
N CYS A 139 4.58 16.54 -11.61
CA CYS A 139 5.88 17.06 -11.17
C CYS A 139 6.70 17.69 -12.31
N ALA A 140 6.49 17.26 -13.56
CA ALA A 140 7.22 17.76 -14.73
C ALA A 140 6.68 19.10 -15.29
N TYR A 141 5.49 19.54 -14.87
CA TYR A 141 4.82 20.75 -15.39
C TYR A 141 4.52 21.81 -14.31
N ASN A 142 5.21 21.79 -13.16
CA ASN A 142 5.21 22.86 -12.16
C ASN A 142 6.61 23.46 -11.98
#